data_AF-A0A6I9VHJ1-F1
#
_entry.id   AF-A0A6I9VHJ1-F1
#
_cell.length_a   1.000
_cell.length_b   1.000
_cell.length_c   1.000
_cell.angle_alpha   90.00
_cell.angle_beta   90.00
_cell.angle_gamma   90.00
#
_symmetry.space_group_name_H-M   'P 1'
#
loop_
_entity.id
_entity.type
_entity.pdbx_description
1 polymer ?
#
loop_
_entity_poly.entity_id
_entity_poly.type
_entity_poly.pdbx_seq_one_letter_code
_entity_poly.pdbx_strand_id
1 'polypeptide(L)'
;MWIWEYFINYRRREKHIKALSEPVVTFGTGAAAFCALYLIFGYGAQLLCNTIGVAYPAYISIHAIESSTKLDDTRWLIYWVTYAILSLIEYFSGFLTSVIPFYWLLKCAFLIWCMLPIERNGSFVIYHSVVRPYFLKHHRAADEFIDKVAAKAKDSIHSITKQD
;
A
#
# COMPACT_ATOMS: atom_id res chain seq x y z
N MET A 1 -19.28 -7.79 -46.20
CA MET A 1 -20.37 -7.32 -45.33
C MET A 1 -20.02 -7.44 -43.83
N TRP A 2 -19.45 -8.56 -43.36
CA TRP A 2 -19.11 -8.80 -41.94
C TRP A 2 -18.05 -7.88 -41.30
N ILE A 3 -17.04 -7.43 -42.06
CA ILE A 3 -15.96 -6.55 -41.54
C ILE A 3 -16.50 -5.16 -41.18
N TRP A 4 -17.46 -4.66 -41.93
CA TRP A 4 -18.07 -3.35 -41.73
C TRP A 4 -18.91 -3.32 -40.45
N GLU A 5 -19.68 -4.38 -40.18
CA GLU A 5 -20.40 -4.50 -38.90
C GLU A 5 -19.45 -4.66 -37.72
N TYR A 6 -18.36 -5.42 -37.88
CA TYR A 6 -17.32 -5.52 -36.85
C TYR A 6 -16.72 -4.16 -36.51
N PHE A 7 -16.35 -3.35 -37.51
CA PHE A 7 -15.82 -2.01 -37.29
C PHE A 7 -16.83 -1.05 -36.66
N ILE A 8 -18.10 -1.12 -37.07
CA ILE A 8 -19.18 -0.32 -36.48
C ILE A 8 -19.41 -0.70 -35.02
N ASN A 9 -19.42 -2.00 -34.70
CA ASN A 9 -19.59 -2.50 -33.34
C ASN A 9 -18.36 -2.22 -32.46
N TYR A 10 -17.15 -2.27 -33.03
CA TYR A 10 -15.93 -1.88 -32.34
C TYR A 10 -15.94 -0.40 -31.96
N ARG A 11 -16.22 0.49 -32.94
CA ARG A 11 -16.29 1.94 -32.71
C ARG A 11 -17.46 2.33 -31.79
N ARG A 12 -18.57 1.60 -31.83
CA ARG A 12 -19.71 1.79 -30.93
C ARG A 12 -19.36 1.39 -29.49
N ARG A 13 -18.71 0.24 -29.29
CA ARG A 13 -18.23 -0.18 -27.95
C ARG A 13 -17.21 0.78 -27.37
N GLU A 14 -16.28 1.29 -28.17
CA GLU A 14 -15.31 2.27 -27.71
C GLU A 14 -15.99 3.57 -27.23
N LYS A 15 -17.01 4.06 -27.95
CA LYS A 15 -17.80 5.22 -27.53
C LYS A 15 -18.58 4.96 -26.24
N HIS A 16 -19.18 3.79 -26.09
CA HIS A 16 -19.87 3.42 -24.84
C HIS A 16 -18.91 3.30 -23.66
N ILE A 17 -17.74 2.70 -23.84
CA ILE A 17 -16.72 2.59 -22.78
C ILE A 17 -16.24 3.98 -22.37
N LYS A 18 -15.96 4.87 -23.33
CA LYS A 18 -15.57 6.26 -23.06
C LYS A 18 -16.67 7.04 -22.34
N ALA A 19 -17.92 6.94 -22.81
CA ALA A 19 -19.08 7.61 -22.21
C ALA A 19 -19.39 7.15 -20.77
N LEU A 20 -19.08 5.89 -20.44
CA LEU A 20 -19.21 5.38 -19.07
C LEU A 20 -18.03 5.77 -18.19
N SER A 21 -16.82 5.93 -18.76
CA SER A 21 -15.62 6.32 -18.00
C SER A 21 -15.59 7.80 -17.62
N GLU A 22 -16.07 8.70 -18.48
CA GLU A 22 -16.07 10.16 -18.27
C GLU A 22 -16.76 10.61 -16.95
N PRO A 23 -18.01 10.19 -16.65
CA PRO A 23 -18.65 10.54 -15.39
C PRO A 23 -17.92 9.91 -14.19
N VAL A 24 -17.51 8.65 -14.27
CA VAL A 24 -16.83 7.93 -13.17
C VAL A 24 -15.48 8.57 -12.82
N VAL A 25 -14.71 8.98 -13.82
CA VAL A 25 -13.44 9.70 -13.64
C VAL A 25 -13.67 11.08 -13.02
N THR A 26 -14.74 11.78 -13.43
CA THR A 26 -15.08 13.10 -12.88
C THR A 26 -15.55 13.01 -11.42
N PHE A 27 -16.38 12.03 -11.08
CA PHE A 27 -16.78 11.78 -9.68
C PHE A 27 -15.60 11.34 -8.81
N GLY A 28 -14.73 10.48 -9.33
CA GLY A 28 -13.52 10.04 -8.62
C GLY A 28 -12.54 11.18 -8.33
N THR A 29 -12.32 12.05 -9.30
CA THR A 29 -11.44 13.24 -9.14
C THR A 29 -12.03 14.26 -8.15
N GLY A 30 -13.34 14.49 -8.18
CA GLY A 30 -14.02 15.34 -7.20
C GLY A 30 -13.95 14.79 -5.77
N ALA A 31 -14.19 13.49 -5.59
CA ALA A 31 -14.07 12.83 -4.30
C ALA A 31 -12.63 12.87 -3.77
N ALA A 32 -11.64 12.66 -4.63
CA ALA A 32 -10.22 12.77 -4.26
C ALA A 32 -9.84 14.20 -3.82
N ALA A 33 -10.33 15.23 -4.53
CA ALA A 33 -10.10 16.63 -4.16
C ALA A 33 -10.77 17.00 -2.82
N PHE A 34 -11.99 16.51 -2.59
CA PHE A 34 -12.68 16.68 -1.31
C PHE A 34 -11.97 15.97 -0.15
N CYS A 35 -11.50 14.74 -0.37
CA CYS A 35 -10.66 14.02 0.60
C CYS A 35 -9.35 14.75 0.87
N ALA A 36 -8.68 15.28 -0.16
CA ALA A 36 -7.45 16.06 0.00
C ALA A 36 -7.68 17.34 0.81
N LEU A 37 -8.79 18.06 0.57
CA LEU A 37 -9.20 19.21 1.37
C LEU A 37 -9.50 18.82 2.82
N TYR A 38 -10.19 17.70 3.05
CA TYR A 38 -10.46 17.19 4.39
C TYR A 38 -9.17 16.79 5.13
N LEU A 39 -8.17 16.24 4.44
CA LEU A 39 -6.86 15.91 5.01
C LEU A 39 -6.06 17.15 5.43
N ILE A 40 -6.37 18.34 4.88
CA ILE A 40 -5.70 19.61 5.20
C ILE A 40 -6.34 20.29 6.42
N PHE A 41 -7.67 20.23 6.55
CA PHE A 41 -8.43 21.03 7.55
C PHE A 41 -9.14 20.20 8.63
N GLY A 42 -9.29 18.89 8.45
CA GLY A 42 -10.12 18.04 9.31
C GLY A 42 -9.39 17.42 10.50
N TYR A 43 -10.05 17.42 11.67
CA TYR A 43 -9.64 16.59 12.80
C TYR A 43 -9.81 15.11 12.43
N GLY A 44 -8.71 14.36 12.39
CA GLY A 44 -8.71 12.93 11.99
C GLY A 44 -8.08 12.61 10.63
N ALA A 45 -7.38 13.57 10.02
CA ALA A 45 -6.62 13.34 8.78
C ALA A 45 -5.67 12.12 8.86
N GLN A 46 -5.07 11.90 10.04
CA GLN A 46 -4.25 10.73 10.35
C GLN A 46 -4.99 9.40 10.14
N LEU A 47 -6.17 9.28 10.75
CA LEU A 47 -6.98 8.06 10.68
C LEU A 47 -7.44 7.80 9.25
N LEU A 48 -7.86 8.85 8.53
CA LEU A 48 -8.32 8.73 7.15
C LEU A 48 -7.17 8.30 6.22
N CYS A 49 -6.01 8.94 6.32
CA CYS A 49 -4.82 8.61 5.53
C CYS A 49 -4.38 7.17 5.76
N ASN A 50 -4.38 6.69 7.01
CA ASN A 50 -3.99 5.31 7.32
C ASN A 50 -5.04 4.30 6.86
N THR A 51 -6.33 4.63 7.01
CA THR A 51 -7.41 3.79 6.51
C THR A 51 -7.32 3.62 4.99
N ILE A 52 -7.10 4.69 4.24
CA ILE A 52 -6.88 4.62 2.78
C ILE A 52 -5.60 3.84 2.47
N GLY A 53 -4.53 4.12 3.22
CA GLY A 53 -3.23 3.44 3.15
C GLY A 53 -3.29 1.92 3.36
N VAL A 54 -4.29 1.42 4.07
CA VAL A 54 -4.47 0.00 4.37
C VAL A 54 -5.57 -0.63 3.52
N ALA A 55 -6.73 0.02 3.41
CA ALA A 55 -7.94 -0.59 2.84
C ALA A 55 -7.79 -0.93 1.35
N TYR A 56 -7.26 -0.01 0.54
CA TYR A 56 -7.12 -0.24 -0.90
C TYR A 56 -6.09 -1.34 -1.22
N PRO A 57 -4.85 -1.30 -0.71
CA PRO A 57 -3.88 -2.37 -0.89
C PRO A 57 -4.32 -3.71 -0.31
N ALA A 58 -5.02 -3.71 0.83
CA ALA A 58 -5.52 -4.95 1.43
C ALA A 58 -6.53 -5.63 0.51
N TYR A 59 -7.45 -4.86 -0.06
CA TYR A 59 -8.42 -5.38 -1.03
C TYR A 59 -7.74 -5.97 -2.26
N ILE A 60 -6.79 -5.24 -2.87
CA ILE A 60 -6.09 -5.74 -4.06
C ILE A 60 -5.15 -6.90 -3.71
N SER A 61 -4.57 -6.93 -2.51
CA SER A 61 -3.74 -8.06 -2.04
C SER A 61 -4.57 -9.35 -1.93
N ILE A 62 -5.82 -9.27 -1.46
CA ILE A 62 -6.72 -10.44 -1.40
C ILE A 62 -7.00 -10.97 -2.81
N HIS A 63 -7.29 -10.08 -3.76
CA HIS A 63 -7.44 -10.45 -5.17
C HIS A 63 -6.15 -11.02 -5.77
N ALA A 64 -4.98 -10.48 -5.40
CA ALA A 64 -3.69 -10.97 -5.86
C ALA A 64 -3.40 -12.38 -5.35
N ILE A 65 -3.71 -12.68 -4.08
CA ILE A 65 -3.57 -14.01 -3.47
C ILE A 65 -4.47 -15.05 -4.15
N GLU A 66 -5.65 -14.64 -4.61
CA GLU A 66 -6.58 -15.49 -5.35
C GLU A 66 -6.15 -15.69 -6.82
N SER A 67 -5.33 -14.77 -7.35
CA SER A 67 -4.71 -14.89 -8.67
C SER A 67 -3.44 -15.75 -8.64
N SER A 68 -3.06 -16.37 -9.76
CA SER A 68 -1.90 -17.28 -9.82
C SER A 68 -0.55 -16.59 -10.12
N THR A 69 -0.50 -15.26 -10.11
CA THR A 69 0.64 -14.48 -10.62
C THR A 69 1.58 -14.01 -9.50
N LYS A 70 2.72 -14.70 -9.31
CA LYS A 70 3.71 -14.41 -8.24
C LYS A 70 4.33 -12.99 -8.25
N LEU A 71 4.31 -12.31 -9.39
CA LEU A 71 4.89 -10.96 -9.53
C LEU A 71 4.05 -9.90 -8.79
N ASP A 72 2.74 -10.11 -8.68
CA ASP A 72 1.85 -9.19 -7.99
C ASP A 72 2.02 -9.30 -6.47
N ASP A 73 2.18 -10.52 -5.94
CA ASP A 73 2.43 -10.77 -4.51
C ASP A 73 3.66 -10.04 -3.98
N THR A 74 4.76 -10.08 -4.73
CA THR A 74 6.03 -9.46 -4.34
C THR A 74 5.90 -7.93 -4.28
N ARG A 75 5.15 -7.34 -5.20
CA ARG A 75 4.91 -5.88 -5.26
C ARG A 75 4.11 -5.41 -4.04
N TRP A 76 3.06 -6.15 -3.68
CA TRP A 76 2.28 -5.86 -2.48
C TRP A 76 3.09 -6.04 -1.20
N LEU A 77 3.91 -7.09 -1.10
CA LEU A 77 4.80 -7.29 0.05
C LEU A 77 5.79 -6.13 0.24
N ILE A 78 6.40 -5.65 -0.86
CA ILE A 78 7.29 -4.48 -0.84
C ILE A 78 6.55 -3.21 -0.39
N TYR A 79 5.31 -3.03 -0.85
CA TYR A 79 4.44 -1.95 -0.37
C TYR A 79 4.21 -2.05 1.14
N TRP A 80 3.82 -3.21 1.65
CA TRP A 80 3.56 -3.43 3.08
C TRP A 80 4.79 -3.16 3.96
N VAL A 81 5.98 -3.57 3.52
CA VAL A 81 7.24 -3.25 4.22
C VAL A 81 7.48 -1.73 4.27
N THR A 82 7.24 -1.04 3.16
CA THR A 82 7.37 0.42 3.10
C THR A 82 6.34 1.11 4.01
N TYR A 83 5.09 0.64 3.99
CA TYR A 83 4.02 1.13 4.84
C TYR A 83 4.34 0.99 6.33
N ALA A 84 4.92 -0.15 6.74
CA ALA A 84 5.33 -0.39 8.12
C ALA A 84 6.41 0.60 8.58
N ILE A 85 7.41 0.88 7.74
CA ILE A 85 8.46 1.88 8.04
C ILE A 85 7.85 3.28 8.19
N LEU A 86 6.93 3.66 7.29
CA LEU A 86 6.23 4.94 7.39
C LEU A 86 5.35 5.04 8.65
N SER A 87 4.73 3.93 9.05
CA SER A 87 3.91 3.85 10.27
C SER A 87 4.75 4.01 11.53
N LEU A 88 6.01 3.55 11.52
CA LEU A 88 6.95 3.80 12.62
C LEU A 88 7.36 5.27 12.69
N ILE A 89 7.64 5.90 11.55
CA ILE A 89 7.97 7.34 11.48
C ILE A 89 6.76 8.18 11.95
N GLU A 90 5.56 7.73 11.63
CA GLU A 90 4.31 8.36 12.04
C GLU A 90 4.09 8.38 13.56
N TYR A 91 4.73 7.51 14.34
CA TYR A 91 4.72 7.64 15.79
C TYR A 91 5.19 9.04 16.25
N PHE A 92 6.08 9.66 15.48
CA PHE A 92 6.57 11.03 15.69
C PHE A 92 5.75 12.10 14.96
N SER A 93 4.51 11.80 14.53
CA SER A 93 3.68 12.71 13.74
C SER A 93 3.44 14.06 14.41
N GLY A 94 3.36 14.12 15.74
CA GLY A 94 3.23 15.37 16.49
C GLY A 94 4.44 16.31 16.28
N PHE A 95 5.65 15.76 16.22
CA PHE A 95 6.87 16.52 15.90
C PHE A 95 6.94 16.86 14.41
N LEU A 96 6.63 15.90 13.53
CA LEU A 96 6.69 16.11 12.07
C LEU A 96 5.67 17.16 11.59
N THR A 97 4.48 17.19 12.19
CA THR A 97 3.43 18.16 11.85
C THR A 97 3.78 19.56 12.35
N SER A 98 4.61 19.70 13.40
CA SER A 98 5.07 21.02 13.87
C SER A 98 6.22 21.58 13.01
N VAL A 99 7.06 20.71 12.45
CA VAL A 99 8.19 21.09 11.60
C VAL A 99 7.79 21.27 10.13
N ILE A 100 6.91 20.39 9.61
CA ILE A 100 6.52 20.34 8.21
C ILE A 100 5.02 20.70 8.08
N PRO A 101 4.68 21.89 7.55
CA PRO A 101 3.30 22.20 7.23
C PRO A 101 2.78 21.26 6.12
N PHE A 102 1.53 20.81 6.23
CA PHE A 102 0.89 19.85 5.30
C PHE A 102 1.50 18.43 5.26
N TYR A 103 2.16 17.99 6.33
CA TYR A 103 2.71 16.63 6.45
C TYR A 103 1.73 15.52 6.05
N TRP A 104 0.45 15.61 6.47
CA TRP A 104 -0.58 14.61 6.15
C TRP A 104 -0.88 14.50 4.66
N LEU A 105 -0.87 15.62 3.93
CA LEU A 105 -1.06 15.63 2.48
C LEU A 105 0.14 15.01 1.77
N LEU A 106 1.36 15.38 2.18
CA LEU A 106 2.60 14.83 1.63
C LEU A 106 2.70 13.31 1.87
N LYS A 107 2.37 12.85 3.08
CA LYS A 107 2.33 11.43 3.42
C LYS A 107 1.31 10.69 2.56
N CYS A 108 0.10 11.24 2.42
CA CYS A 108 -0.95 10.61 1.62
C CYS A 108 -0.55 10.54 0.13
N ALA A 109 0.03 11.61 -0.42
CA ALA A 109 0.56 11.62 -1.79
C ALA A 109 1.68 10.60 -1.98
N PHE A 110 2.57 10.48 -0.99
CA PHE A 110 3.64 9.48 -1.00
C PHE A 110 3.12 8.04 -0.97
N LEU A 111 2.10 7.77 -0.15
CA LEU A 111 1.43 6.47 -0.09
C LEU A 111 0.78 6.13 -1.43
N ILE A 112 0.05 7.07 -2.03
CA ILE A 112 -0.55 6.90 -3.36
C ILE A 112 0.54 6.61 -4.40
N TRP A 113 1.65 7.33 -4.36
CA TRP A 113 2.79 7.07 -5.24
C TRP A 113 3.41 5.68 -5.06
N CYS A 114 3.39 5.15 -3.83
CA CYS A 114 3.82 3.78 -3.55
C CYS A 114 2.81 2.71 -3.99
N MET A 115 1.52 3.06 -4.12
CA MET A 115 0.45 2.16 -4.58
C MET A 115 0.27 2.12 -6.09
N LEU A 116 0.75 3.14 -6.83
CA LEU A 116 0.58 3.20 -8.28
C LEU A 116 1.11 1.92 -8.94
N PRO A 117 0.44 1.34 -9.94
CA PRO A 117 0.91 0.11 -10.61
C PRO A 117 1.94 0.44 -11.71
N ILE A 118 3.09 1.03 -11.34
CA ILE A 118 4.17 1.40 -12.26
C ILE A 118 5.36 0.44 -12.03
N GLU A 119 6.15 0.15 -13.08
CA GLU A 119 7.36 -0.70 -12.96
C GLU A 119 8.40 -0.14 -11.95
N ARG A 120 8.34 1.17 -11.65
CA ARG A 120 9.27 1.90 -10.78
C ARG A 120 8.53 2.61 -9.65
N ASN A 121 7.73 1.86 -8.90
CA ASN A 121 6.98 2.37 -7.75
C ASN A 121 7.89 2.93 -6.66
N GLY A 122 7.40 3.91 -5.90
CA GLY A 122 8.13 4.48 -4.77
C GLY A 122 8.56 3.42 -3.76
N SER A 123 7.69 2.44 -3.49
CA SER A 123 7.97 1.29 -2.62
C SER A 123 9.11 0.40 -3.16
N PHE A 124 9.17 0.16 -4.46
CA PHE A 124 10.26 -0.59 -5.10
C PHE A 124 11.60 0.12 -5.01
N VAL A 125 11.62 1.45 -5.21
CA VAL A 125 12.83 2.28 -5.07
C VAL A 125 13.34 2.25 -3.64
N ILE A 126 12.45 2.40 -2.65
CA ILE A 126 12.81 2.36 -1.22
C ILE A 126 13.34 0.98 -0.82
N TYR A 127 12.67 -0.08 -1.30
CA TYR A 127 13.09 -1.44 -1.02
C TYR A 127 14.50 -1.72 -1.54
N HIS A 128 14.77 -1.39 -2.80
CA HIS A 128 16.06 -1.71 -3.40
C HIS A 128 17.19 -0.78 -2.93
N SER A 129 16.88 0.47 -2.56
CA SER A 129 17.88 1.47 -2.16
C SER A 129 18.20 1.45 -0.66
N VAL A 130 17.22 1.14 0.18
CA VAL A 130 17.36 1.21 1.65
C VAL A 130 17.15 -0.18 2.24
N VAL A 131 16.00 -0.80 2.04
CA VAL A 131 15.66 -2.04 2.77
C VAL A 131 16.63 -3.17 2.43
N ARG A 132 16.94 -3.40 1.16
CA ARG A 132 17.80 -4.48 0.67
C ARG A 132 19.23 -4.43 1.24
N PRO A 133 19.98 -3.31 1.17
CA PRO A 133 21.33 -3.26 1.74
C PRO A 133 21.35 -3.36 3.27
N TYR A 134 20.38 -2.78 3.99
CA TYR A 134 20.30 -2.90 5.44
C TYR A 134 19.89 -4.32 5.89
N PHE A 135 18.96 -4.95 5.18
CA PHE A 135 18.54 -6.32 5.43
C PHE A 135 19.72 -7.28 5.22
N LEU A 136 20.42 -7.23 4.09
CA LEU A 136 21.57 -8.09 3.83
C LEU A 136 22.69 -7.94 4.87
N LYS A 137 22.85 -6.74 5.45
CA LYS A 137 23.86 -6.47 6.49
C LYS A 137 23.47 -7.02 7.86
N HIS A 138 22.17 -7.14 8.17
CA HIS A 138 21.67 -7.45 9.52
C HIS A 138 20.76 -8.68 9.60
N HIS A 139 20.50 -9.36 8.47
CA HIS A 139 19.62 -10.53 8.39
C HIS A 139 20.06 -11.65 9.34
N ARG A 140 21.36 -11.95 9.46
CA ARG A 140 21.83 -12.97 10.42
C ARG A 140 21.47 -12.64 11.86
N ALA A 141 21.64 -11.37 12.27
CA ALA A 141 21.30 -10.96 13.64
C ALA A 141 19.79 -10.97 13.88
N ALA A 142 18.99 -10.63 12.86
CA ALA A 142 17.54 -10.70 12.91
C ALA A 142 17.04 -12.15 13.01
N ASP A 143 17.58 -13.05 12.19
CA ASP A 143 17.23 -14.48 12.20
C ASP A 143 17.60 -15.12 13.53
N GLU A 144 18.82 -14.88 14.02
CA GLU A 144 19.25 -15.37 15.34
C GLU A 144 18.36 -14.86 16.48
N PHE A 145 17.87 -13.62 16.39
CA PHE A 145 16.94 -13.07 17.38
C PHE A 145 15.56 -13.74 17.28
N ILE A 146 15.03 -13.92 16.07
CA ILE A 146 13.74 -14.58 15.84
C ILE A 146 13.81 -16.04 16.34
N ASP A 147 14.87 -16.78 16.02
CA ASP A 147 15.06 -18.15 16.46
C ASP A 147 15.16 -18.26 17.98
N LYS A 148 15.88 -17.33 18.63
CA LYS A 148 15.94 -17.27 20.11
C LYS A 148 14.57 -16.99 20.73
N VAL A 149 13.79 -16.08 20.16
CA VAL A 149 12.43 -15.77 20.63
C VAL A 149 11.50 -16.97 20.43
N ALA A 150 11.57 -17.63 19.27
CA ALA A 150 10.77 -18.80 18.96
C ALA A 150 11.11 -20.00 19.87
N ALA A 151 12.40 -20.24 20.11
CA ALA A 151 12.87 -21.26 21.05
C ALA A 151 12.36 -20.97 22.47
N LYS A 152 12.53 -19.74 22.95
CA LYS A 152 12.06 -19.33 24.28
C LYS A 152 10.54 -19.44 24.44
N ALA A 153 9.78 -19.08 23.41
CA ALA A 153 8.32 -19.23 23.40
C ALA A 153 7.91 -20.71 23.48
N LYS A 154 8.59 -21.59 22.73
CA LYS A 154 8.35 -23.04 22.75
C LYS A 154 8.67 -23.64 24.11
N ASP A 155 9.77 -23.23 24.73
CA ASP A 155 10.17 -23.68 26.06
C ASP A 155 9.16 -23.23 27.14
N SER A 156 8.67 -21.99 27.08
CA SER A 156 7.62 -21.49 27.99
C SER A 156 6.30 -22.24 27.82
N ILE A 157 5.88 -22.51 26.58
CA ILE A 157 4.68 -23.32 26.30
C ILE A 157 4.87 -24.74 26.85
N HIS A 158 6.03 -25.35 26.64
CA HIS A 158 6.31 -26.70 27.13
C HIS A 158 6.34 -26.79 28.66
N SER A 159 6.81 -25.74 29.36
CA SER A 159 6.76 -25.68 30.83
C SER A 159 5.34 -25.56 31.38
N ILE A 160 4.44 -24.85 30.69
CA ILE A 160 3.04 -24.68 31.10
C ILE A 160 2.27 -26.00 30.85
N THR A 161 2.44 -26.64 29.70
CA THR A 161 1.77 -27.91 29.37
C THR A 161 2.19 -29.10 30.24
N LYS A 162 3.34 -29.01 30.93
CA LYS A 162 3.80 -30.05 31.88
C LYS A 162 3.30 -29.82 33.32
N GLN A 163 2.67 -28.69 33.59
CA GLN A 163 2.26 -28.28 34.93
C GLN A 163 0.77 -28.56 35.22
N ASP A 164 -0.02 -28.93 34.20
CA ASP A 164 -1.38 -29.46 34.26
C ASP A 164 -1.39 -31.01 34.17
#